data_AF-A0A2M7UG22-F1
#
_entry.id   AF-A0A2M7UG22-F1
#
_cell.length_a   1.000
_cell.length_b   1.000
_cell.length_c   1.000
_cell.angle_alpha   90.00
_cell.angle_beta   90.00
_cell.angle_gamma   90.00
#
_symmetry.space_group_name_H-M   'P 1'
#
loop_
_entity.id
_entity.type
_entity.pdbx_description
1 polymer ?
#
loop_
_entity_poly.entity_id
_entity_poly.type
_entity_poly.pdbx_seq_one_letter_code
_entity_poly.pdbx_strand_id
1 'polypeptide(L)'
;MKTKIIFGFVVIVLIAAGIYYFNFHKKEQMIGGQKDEHGCLIPAGYSWCEASRKCLRTWEEYCADEAPEAPARIKEILAAKYGKEISQVELRVNHQDQSHLTGSVSFLPGGPRESGMFLATKVNGEWQLLYDGNGSVDCEGLKGYNFPPEMLEGFCD
;
A
#
# COMPACT_ATOMS: atom_id res chain seq x y z
N MET A 1 -24.44 -20.52 67.29
CA MET A 1 -23.25 -21.29 66.89
C MET A 1 -23.33 -21.78 65.44
N LYS A 2 -24.44 -22.41 65.02
CA LYS A 2 -24.63 -22.93 63.65
C LYS A 2 -24.54 -21.86 62.53
N THR A 3 -25.05 -20.65 62.75
CA THR A 3 -25.03 -19.55 61.75
C THR A 3 -23.64 -19.01 61.45
N LYS A 4 -22.72 -19.01 62.44
CA LYS A 4 -21.31 -18.61 62.24
C LYS A 4 -20.54 -19.65 61.42
N ILE A 5 -20.88 -20.93 61.57
CA ILE A 5 -20.31 -22.04 60.79
C ILE A 5 -20.78 -21.95 59.33
N ILE A 6 -22.07 -21.69 59.10
CA ILE A 6 -22.63 -21.52 57.75
C ILE A 6 -21.97 -20.33 57.03
N PHE A 7 -21.80 -19.19 57.70
CA PHE A 7 -21.16 -18.02 57.11
C PHE A 7 -19.69 -18.28 56.73
N GLY A 8 -18.95 -19.02 57.57
CA GLY A 8 -17.58 -19.43 57.27
C GLY A 8 -17.48 -20.31 56.02
N PHE A 9 -18.40 -21.27 55.85
CA PHE A 9 -18.44 -22.13 54.65
C PHE A 9 -18.75 -21.35 53.37
N VAL A 10 -19.71 -20.40 53.42
CA VAL A 10 -20.05 -19.57 52.24
C VAL A 10 -18.85 -18.73 51.79
N VAL A 11 -18.12 -18.12 52.73
CA VAL A 11 -16.92 -17.33 52.41
C VAL A 11 -15.84 -18.20 51.76
N ILE A 12 -15.62 -19.43 52.26
CA ILE A 12 -14.65 -20.37 51.67
C ILE A 12 -15.05 -20.76 50.24
N VAL A 13 -16.34 -21.01 49.99
CA VAL A 13 -16.83 -21.35 48.64
C VAL A 13 -16.66 -20.19 47.67
N LEU A 14 -16.93 -18.95 48.09
CA LEU A 14 -16.72 -17.77 47.25
C LEU A 14 -15.24 -17.52 46.95
N ILE A 15 -14.35 -17.71 47.93
CA ILE A 15 -12.90 -17.62 47.72
C ILE A 15 -12.43 -18.72 46.75
N ALA A 16 -12.89 -19.96 46.92
CA ALA A 16 -12.55 -21.07 46.04
C ALA A 16 -13.06 -20.85 44.61
N ALA A 17 -14.29 -20.34 44.45
CA ALA A 17 -14.85 -19.98 43.15
C ALA A 17 -14.08 -18.82 42.49
N GLY A 18 -13.67 -17.82 43.27
CA GLY A 18 -12.84 -16.72 42.80
C GLY A 18 -11.45 -17.18 42.34
N ILE A 19 -10.79 -18.05 43.10
CA ILE A 19 -9.52 -18.66 42.72
C ILE A 19 -9.69 -19.50 41.44
N TYR A 20 -10.76 -20.29 41.35
CA TYR A 20 -11.06 -21.08 40.15
C TYR A 20 -11.25 -20.19 38.91
N TYR A 21 -12.03 -19.11 39.04
CA TYR A 21 -12.30 -18.18 37.96
C TYR A 21 -11.05 -17.41 37.52
N PHE A 22 -10.21 -16.99 38.48
CA PHE A 22 -8.95 -16.29 38.20
C PHE A 22 -7.94 -17.18 37.45
N ASN A 23 -7.80 -18.45 37.87
CA ASN A 23 -6.94 -19.39 37.17
C ASN A 23 -7.46 -19.72 35.77
N PHE A 24 -8.77 -19.73 35.55
CA PHE A 24 -9.37 -20.00 34.25
C PHE A 24 -9.13 -18.88 33.21
N HIS A 25 -9.02 -17.62 33.64
CA HIS A 25 -8.80 -16.48 32.73
C HIS A 25 -7.33 -16.17 32.45
N LYS A 26 -6.38 -16.89 33.05
CA LYS A 26 -4.97 -16.73 32.77
C LYS A 26 -4.58 -17.47 31.48
N LYS A 27 -5.21 -17.13 30.36
CA LYS A 27 -4.82 -17.64 29.05
C LYS A 27 -3.58 -16.86 28.62
N GLU A 28 -2.40 -17.43 28.87
CA GLU A 28 -1.14 -16.85 28.44
C GLU A 28 -1.13 -16.79 26.90
N GLN A 29 -1.31 -15.58 26.35
CA GLN A 29 -1.11 -15.36 24.93
C GLN A 29 0.38 -15.42 24.68
N MET A 30 0.85 -16.51 24.04
CA MET A 30 2.25 -16.59 23.62
C MET A 30 2.58 -15.40 22.70
N ILE A 31 3.62 -14.66 23.07
CA ILE A 31 4.15 -13.56 22.27
C ILE A 31 5.03 -14.18 21.18
N GLY A 32 4.61 -14.02 19.92
CA GLY A 32 5.30 -14.57 18.76
C GLY A 32 4.61 -15.78 18.13
N GLY A 33 4.93 -16.06 16.86
CA GLY A 33 4.37 -17.19 16.10
C GLY A 33 2.93 -17.02 15.61
N GLN A 34 2.30 -15.87 15.90
CA GLN A 34 0.95 -15.53 15.42
C GLN A 34 0.96 -15.43 13.88
N LYS A 35 -0.03 -16.05 13.25
CA LYS A 35 -0.23 -16.04 11.82
C LYS A 35 -1.61 -15.50 11.47
N ASP A 36 -1.74 -14.82 10.34
CA ASP A 36 -3.03 -14.47 9.74
C ASP A 36 -3.70 -15.72 9.09
N GLU A 37 -4.88 -15.52 8.50
CA GLU A 37 -5.66 -16.55 7.79
C GLU A 37 -4.88 -17.17 6.62
N HIS A 38 -3.93 -16.43 6.06
CA HIS A 38 -3.08 -16.87 4.96
C HIS A 38 -1.77 -17.52 5.44
N GLY A 39 -1.54 -17.61 6.75
CA GLY A 39 -0.37 -18.22 7.36
C GLY A 39 0.84 -17.29 7.50
N CYS A 40 0.69 -15.99 7.26
CA CYS A 40 1.75 -14.99 7.34
C CYS A 40 2.06 -14.58 8.78
N LEU A 41 3.33 -14.53 9.13
CA LEU A 41 3.81 -14.20 10.47
C LEU A 41 3.71 -12.69 10.75
N ILE A 42 2.56 -12.24 11.25
CA ILE A 42 2.26 -10.81 11.52
C ILE A 42 3.30 -10.16 12.44
N PRO A 43 3.73 -10.76 13.57
CA PRO A 43 4.71 -10.13 14.47
C PRO A 43 6.10 -9.99 13.84
N ALA A 44 6.41 -10.76 12.79
CA ALA A 44 7.63 -10.63 12.01
C ALA A 44 7.49 -9.61 10.85
N GLY A 45 6.29 -9.03 10.69
CA GLY A 45 5.96 -8.04 9.67
C GLY A 45 5.70 -8.60 8.28
N TYR A 46 5.27 -9.86 8.20
CA TYR A 46 4.76 -10.43 6.96
C TYR A 46 3.28 -10.11 6.80
N SER A 47 2.90 -9.71 5.59
CA SER A 47 1.52 -9.49 5.14
C SER A 47 1.24 -10.33 3.90
N TRP A 48 0.02 -10.83 3.77
CA TRP A 48 -0.40 -11.56 2.58
C TRP A 48 -0.48 -10.65 1.35
N CYS A 49 0.06 -11.10 0.22
CA CYS A 49 -0.07 -10.44 -1.07
C CYS A 49 -0.84 -11.34 -2.04
N GLU A 50 -2.00 -10.88 -2.52
CA GLU A 50 -2.89 -11.68 -3.38
C GLU A 50 -2.27 -11.90 -4.77
N ALA A 51 -1.70 -10.86 -5.38
CA ALA A 51 -1.08 -10.92 -6.70
C ALA A 51 0.06 -11.95 -6.79
N SER A 52 0.85 -12.09 -5.72
CA SER A 52 1.98 -13.01 -5.70
C SER A 52 1.70 -14.31 -4.93
N ARG A 53 0.54 -14.40 -4.28
CA ARG A 53 0.11 -15.53 -3.43
C ARG A 53 1.19 -15.96 -2.44
N LYS A 54 1.85 -14.99 -1.81
CA LYS A 54 2.89 -15.20 -0.80
C LYS A 54 2.85 -14.14 0.29
N CYS A 55 3.42 -14.49 1.43
CA CYS A 55 3.66 -13.56 2.52
C CYS A 55 4.88 -12.69 2.21
N LEU A 56 4.69 -11.38 2.18
CA LEU A 56 5.72 -10.39 1.89
C LEU A 56 5.98 -9.49 3.08
N ARG A 57 7.22 -9.03 3.20
CA ARG A 57 7.54 -7.85 4.01
C ARG A 57 7.56 -6.67 3.06
N THR A 58 6.62 -5.75 3.23
CA THR A 58 6.41 -4.63 2.31
C THR A 58 7.63 -3.72 2.13
N TRP A 59 8.61 -3.78 3.04
CA TRP A 59 9.88 -3.07 2.95
C TRP A 59 11.02 -3.84 2.27
N GLU A 60 10.88 -5.15 2.06
CA GLU A 60 11.82 -5.98 1.27
C GLU A 60 11.31 -6.14 -0.17
N GLU A 61 10.00 -6.33 -0.33
CA GLU A 61 9.34 -6.52 -1.61
C GLU A 61 7.90 -5.97 -1.56
N TYR A 62 7.54 -5.13 -2.52
CA TYR A 62 6.18 -4.57 -2.63
C TYR A 62 5.19 -5.62 -3.13
N CYS A 63 3.99 -5.63 -2.55
CA CYS A 63 2.88 -6.37 -3.16
C CYS A 63 2.43 -5.63 -4.42
N ALA A 64 2.26 -6.34 -5.54
CA ALA A 64 1.83 -5.71 -6.79
C ALA A 64 0.43 -5.08 -6.68
N ASP A 65 -0.43 -5.59 -5.79
CA ASP A 65 -1.73 -4.97 -5.47
C ASP A 65 -1.61 -3.66 -4.69
N GLU A 66 -0.47 -3.47 -4.02
CA GLU A 66 -0.12 -2.28 -3.23
C GLU A 66 0.96 -1.41 -3.89
N ALA A 67 1.32 -1.69 -5.16
CA ALA A 67 2.18 -0.79 -5.91
C ALA A 67 1.58 0.61 -5.80
N PRO A 68 2.38 1.67 -5.55
CA PRO A 68 1.82 3.01 -5.39
C PRO A 68 0.85 3.25 -6.55
N GLU A 69 -0.41 3.52 -6.23
CA GLU A 69 -1.49 3.46 -7.22
C GLU A 69 -1.14 4.29 -8.46
N ALA A 70 -0.43 5.40 -8.26
CA ALA A 70 -0.08 6.31 -9.34
C ALA A 70 0.89 5.69 -10.35
N PRO A 71 2.15 5.30 -10.03
CA PRO A 71 3.06 4.80 -11.06
C PRO A 71 2.58 3.50 -11.70
N ALA A 72 1.94 2.61 -10.96
CA ALA A 72 1.40 1.36 -11.51
C ALA A 72 0.29 1.64 -12.55
N ARG A 73 -0.69 2.49 -12.21
CA ARG A 73 -1.77 2.86 -13.13
C ARG A 73 -1.25 3.58 -14.37
N ILE A 74 -0.32 4.52 -14.18
CA ILE A 74 0.26 5.23 -15.33
C ILE A 74 1.06 4.29 -16.22
N LYS A 75 1.74 3.30 -15.64
CA LYS A 75 2.44 2.25 -16.40
C LYS A 75 1.49 1.42 -17.24
N GLU A 76 0.35 1.01 -16.68
CA GLU A 76 -0.71 0.28 -17.41
C GLU A 76 -1.28 1.12 -18.55
N ILE A 77 -1.59 2.40 -18.31
CA ILE A 77 -2.10 3.32 -19.34
C ILE A 77 -1.11 3.45 -20.49
N LEU A 78 0.19 3.65 -20.19
CA LEU A 78 1.24 3.76 -21.20
C LEU A 78 1.43 2.45 -21.96
N ALA A 79 1.45 1.30 -21.27
CA ALA A 79 1.55 -0.02 -21.91
C ALA A 79 0.39 -0.22 -22.91
N ALA A 80 -0.84 0.06 -22.50
CA ALA A 80 -2.02 -0.04 -23.34
C ALA A 80 -1.98 0.95 -24.51
N LYS A 81 -1.63 2.22 -24.27
CA LYS A 81 -1.55 3.27 -25.28
C LYS A 81 -0.57 2.92 -26.41
N TYR A 82 0.57 2.32 -26.05
CA TYR A 82 1.65 1.99 -27.00
C TYR A 82 1.64 0.52 -27.46
N GLY A 83 0.67 -0.29 -27.03
CA GLY A 83 0.61 -1.72 -27.38
C GLY A 83 1.83 -2.52 -26.92
N LYS A 84 2.39 -2.16 -25.77
CA LYS A 84 3.57 -2.79 -25.16
C LYS A 84 3.14 -3.68 -23.99
N GLU A 85 3.95 -4.68 -23.69
CA GLU A 85 3.81 -5.43 -22.44
C GLU A 85 4.14 -4.53 -21.24
N ILE A 86 3.51 -4.76 -20.08
CA ILE A 86 3.80 -3.97 -18.86
C ILE A 86 5.29 -4.09 -18.47
N SER A 87 5.92 -5.24 -18.72
CA SER A 87 7.35 -5.47 -18.50
C SER A 87 8.26 -4.68 -19.45
N GLN A 88 7.72 -4.19 -20.57
CA GLN A 88 8.43 -3.40 -21.57
C GLN A 88 8.28 -1.89 -21.36
N VAL A 89 7.54 -1.46 -20.35
CA VAL A 89 7.46 -0.06 -19.96
C VAL A 89 8.31 0.12 -18.71
N GLU A 90 9.23 1.08 -18.72
CA GLU A 90 10.00 1.45 -17.53
C GLU A 90 9.69 2.88 -17.17
N LEU A 91 9.22 3.11 -15.94
CA LEU A 91 8.95 4.45 -15.42
C LEU A 91 10.03 4.85 -14.42
N ARG A 92 10.45 6.11 -14.51
CA ARG A 92 11.20 6.80 -13.47
C ARG A 92 10.35 7.95 -12.96
N VAL A 93 9.97 7.87 -11.68
CA VAL A 93 9.24 8.95 -11.02
C VAL A 93 10.22 10.07 -10.68
N ASN A 94 9.86 11.30 -11.05
CA ASN A 94 10.59 12.49 -10.66
C ASN A 94 9.93 13.13 -9.44
N HIS A 95 8.63 13.43 -9.53
CA HIS A 95 7.85 14.01 -8.44
C HIS A 95 6.50 13.32 -8.31
N GLN A 96 6.04 13.10 -7.08
CA GLN A 96 4.72 12.53 -6.79
C GLN A 96 4.15 13.15 -5.52
N ASP A 97 2.87 13.54 -5.58
CA ASP A 97 2.07 13.93 -4.42
C ASP A 97 0.76 13.11 -4.36
N GLN A 98 -0.25 13.59 -3.62
CA GLN A 98 -1.55 12.93 -3.48
C GLN A 98 -2.38 12.90 -4.78
N SER A 99 -2.15 13.83 -5.71
CA SER A 99 -2.96 14.07 -6.90
C SER A 99 -2.17 14.29 -8.19
N HIS A 100 -0.84 14.32 -8.15
CA HIS A 100 0.04 14.58 -9.29
C HIS A 100 1.20 13.60 -9.31
N LEU A 101 1.61 13.23 -10.52
CA LEU A 101 2.76 12.38 -10.77
C LEU A 101 3.46 12.86 -12.04
N THR A 102 4.77 13.07 -11.95
CA THR A 102 5.61 13.41 -13.09
C THR A 102 6.83 12.53 -13.13
N GLY A 103 7.36 12.31 -14.33
CA GLY A 103 8.51 11.44 -14.50
C GLY A 103 8.91 11.28 -15.94
N SER A 104 9.73 10.26 -16.18
CA SER A 104 10.06 9.80 -17.52
C SER A 104 9.66 8.34 -17.73
N VAL A 105 9.36 8.00 -18.97
CA VAL A 105 9.06 6.66 -19.45
C VAL A 105 10.10 6.26 -20.48
N SER A 106 10.51 5.00 -20.46
CA SER A 106 11.31 4.34 -21.50
C SER A 106 10.59 3.07 -21.96
N PHE A 107 10.57 2.82 -23.26
CA PHE A 107 9.96 1.61 -23.83
C PHE A 107 11.03 0.62 -24.29
N LEU A 108 10.79 -0.68 -24.03
CA LEU A 108 11.65 -1.80 -24.38
C LEU A 108 10.95 -2.75 -25.39
N PRO A 109 11.71 -3.55 -26.15
CA PRO A 109 13.05 -3.18 -26.61
C PRO A 109 12.98 -1.85 -27.36
N GLY A 110 13.89 -0.93 -27.04
CA GLY A 110 13.89 0.43 -27.59
C GLY A 110 15.16 1.17 -27.25
N GLY A 111 15.51 2.17 -28.06
CA GLY A 111 16.66 3.06 -27.83
C GLY A 111 16.27 4.36 -27.11
N PRO A 112 17.22 5.28 -26.85
CA PRO A 112 16.95 6.57 -26.19
C PRO A 112 15.92 7.47 -26.89
N ARG A 113 15.50 7.13 -28.10
CA ARG A 113 14.44 7.82 -28.86
C ARG A 113 13.04 7.31 -28.54
N GLU A 114 12.94 6.19 -27.83
CA GLU A 114 11.70 5.59 -27.31
C GLU A 114 11.56 5.88 -25.81
N SER A 115 12.08 7.02 -25.36
CA SER A 115 11.81 7.56 -24.03
C SER A 115 11.16 8.93 -24.14
N GLY A 116 10.48 9.34 -23.07
CA GLY A 116 9.85 10.66 -22.98
C GLY A 116 9.49 11.03 -21.56
N MET A 117 9.06 12.27 -21.37
CA MET A 117 8.51 12.72 -20.10
C MET A 117 7.03 12.39 -20.01
N PHE A 118 6.48 12.30 -18.81
CA PHE A 118 5.05 12.16 -18.61
C PHE A 118 4.54 13.04 -17.46
N LEU A 119 3.27 13.46 -17.59
CA LEU A 119 2.50 14.14 -16.55
C LEU A 119 1.20 13.38 -16.34
N ALA A 120 0.86 13.17 -15.08
CA ALA A 120 -0.36 12.50 -14.67
C ALA A 120 -0.99 13.19 -13.47
N THR A 121 -2.31 13.09 -13.36
CA THR A 121 -3.08 13.66 -12.27
C THR A 121 -4.18 12.71 -11.81
N LYS A 122 -4.69 12.88 -10.59
CA LYS A 122 -5.81 12.13 -10.04
C LYS A 122 -7.09 12.96 -10.15
N VAL A 123 -7.99 12.57 -11.05
CA VAL A 123 -9.31 13.21 -11.23
C VAL A 123 -10.38 12.25 -10.73
N ASN A 124 -11.25 12.71 -9.83
CA ASN A 124 -12.33 11.89 -9.24
C ASN A 124 -11.86 10.58 -8.60
N GLY A 125 -10.63 10.55 -8.08
CA GLY A 125 -10.03 9.35 -7.49
C GLY A 125 -9.35 8.41 -8.48
N GLU A 126 -9.38 8.71 -9.78
CA GLU A 126 -8.71 7.92 -10.81
C GLU A 126 -7.50 8.64 -11.39
N TRP A 127 -6.40 7.91 -11.55
CA TRP A 127 -5.18 8.43 -12.17
C TRP A 127 -5.34 8.49 -13.69
N GLN A 128 -5.03 9.64 -14.26
CA GLN A 128 -5.11 9.92 -15.68
C GLN A 128 -3.77 10.45 -16.20
N LEU A 129 -3.36 9.94 -17.35
CA LEU A 129 -2.20 10.44 -18.09
C LEU A 129 -2.62 11.69 -18.87
N LEU A 130 -2.05 12.85 -18.53
CA LEU A 130 -2.31 14.11 -19.23
C LEU A 130 -1.36 14.34 -20.39
N TYR A 131 -0.12 13.91 -20.23
CA TYR A 131 0.93 14.09 -21.22
C TYR A 131 1.94 12.96 -21.17
N ASP A 132 2.43 12.56 -22.35
CA ASP A 132 3.59 11.70 -22.52
C ASP A 132 4.29 12.01 -23.84
N GLY A 133 5.62 12.17 -23.81
CA GLY A 133 6.44 12.37 -25.00
C GLY A 133 7.63 13.31 -24.79
N ASN A 134 8.24 13.68 -25.93
CA ASN A 134 9.39 14.60 -26.02
C ASN A 134 9.01 15.98 -26.58
N GLY A 135 7.73 16.27 -26.76
CA GLY A 135 7.21 17.50 -27.34
C GLY A 135 6.97 18.61 -26.31
N SER A 136 6.33 19.69 -26.76
CA SER A 136 5.87 20.78 -25.89
C SER A 136 4.52 20.43 -25.24
N VAL A 137 4.38 20.77 -23.96
CA VAL A 137 3.15 20.58 -23.19
C VAL A 137 2.24 21.80 -23.31
N ASP A 138 0.92 21.58 -23.38
CA ASP A 138 -0.06 22.67 -23.31
C ASP A 138 -0.25 23.15 -21.86
N CYS A 139 0.58 24.10 -21.46
CA CYS A 139 0.62 24.61 -20.09
C CYS A 139 -0.61 25.47 -19.72
N GLU A 140 -1.31 26.06 -20.69
CA GLU A 140 -2.59 26.74 -20.43
C GLU A 140 -3.67 25.71 -20.05
N GLY A 141 -3.70 24.58 -20.77
CA GLY A 141 -4.59 23.46 -20.45
C GLY A 141 -4.32 22.80 -19.10
N LEU A 142 -3.08 22.89 -18.58
CA LEU A 142 -2.71 22.32 -17.28
C LEU A 142 -3.16 23.12 -16.06
N LYS A 143 -3.47 24.42 -16.22
CA LYS A 143 -3.87 25.29 -15.10
C LYS A 143 -5.09 24.75 -14.34
N GLY A 144 -5.98 24.04 -15.02
CA GLY A 144 -7.18 23.44 -14.41
C GLY A 144 -6.90 22.27 -13.46
N TYR A 145 -5.69 21.69 -13.51
CA TYR A 145 -5.33 20.52 -12.71
C TYR A 145 -4.54 20.87 -11.45
N ASN A 146 -4.16 22.14 -11.24
CA ASN A 146 -3.48 22.62 -10.02
C ASN A 146 -2.12 21.95 -9.71
N PHE A 147 -1.30 21.71 -10.73
CA PHE A 147 0.05 21.21 -10.53
C PHE A 147 0.92 22.19 -9.71
N PRO A 148 1.70 21.69 -8.73
CA PRO A 148 2.74 22.48 -8.09
C PRO A 148 3.75 23.00 -9.13
N PRO A 149 4.21 24.28 -9.05
CA PRO A 149 5.14 24.85 -10.03
C PRO A 149 6.42 24.03 -10.20
N GLU A 150 6.96 23.49 -9.10
CA GLU A 150 8.14 22.61 -9.08
C GLU A 150 7.96 21.32 -9.91
N MET A 151 6.73 20.84 -10.08
CA MET A 151 6.44 19.65 -10.90
C MET A 151 6.35 19.98 -12.39
N LEU A 152 6.25 21.27 -12.75
CA LEU A 152 6.17 21.76 -14.13
C LEU A 152 7.49 22.34 -14.66
N GLU A 153 8.54 22.43 -13.82
CA GLU A 153 9.88 22.79 -14.28
C GLU A 153 10.36 21.81 -15.37
N GLY A 154 10.82 22.36 -16.49
CA GLY A 154 11.22 21.58 -17.67
C GLY A 154 10.07 21.16 -18.59
N PHE A 155 8.81 21.43 -18.21
CA PHE A 155 7.64 21.22 -19.06
C PHE A 155 7.05 22.53 -19.57
N CYS A 156 7.01 23.55 -18.71
CA CYS A 156 6.31 24.81 -18.92
C CYS A 156 7.20 26.06 -18.82
N ASP A 157 8.49 25.88 -19.09
CA ASP A 157 9.52 26.94 -18.99
C ASP A 157 9.45 27.97 -20.14
#